data_AF-A0A7D7Q984-F1
#
_entry.id   AF-A0A7D7Q984-F1
#
_cell.length_a   1.000
_cell.length_b   1.000
_cell.length_c   1.000
_cell.angle_alpha   90.00
_cell.angle_beta   90.00
_cell.angle_gamma   90.00
#
_symmetry.space_group_name_H-M   'P 1'
#
loop_
_entity.id
_entity.type
_entity.pdbx_description
1 polymer ?
#
loop_
_entity_poly.entity_id
_entity_poly.type
_entity_poly.pdbx_seq_one_letter_code
_entity_poly.pdbx_strand_id
1 'polypeptide(L)'
;MKKGEAKIEFFSNLNYLKKEFESGLVVSKFLYKKAKNNINLQMTYKQFNKYFNEVFINNQTKTIKTPKNNNEIIKVNVENEPVKLQIKPNNKKVFDAKFGKKFNDNDIL
;
A
#
# COMPACT_ATOMS: atom_id res chain seq x y z
N MET A 1 -17.64 2.26 25.27
CA MET A 1 -16.85 1.08 25.67
C MET A 1 -15.62 1.49 26.45
N LYS A 2 -15.33 0.79 27.55
CA LYS A 2 -14.08 0.91 28.31
C LYS A 2 -12.89 0.45 27.44
N LYS A 3 -11.67 0.88 27.78
CA LYS A 3 -10.46 0.55 27.00
C LYS A 3 -10.23 -0.97 26.83
N GLY A 4 -10.58 -1.77 27.83
CA GLY A 4 -10.44 -3.24 27.76
C GLY A 4 -11.46 -3.89 26.83
N GLU A 5 -12.71 -3.48 26.91
CA GLU A 5 -13.82 -4.02 26.10
C GLU A 5 -13.58 -3.82 24.60
N ALA A 6 -13.14 -2.62 24.19
CA ALA A 6 -12.89 -2.33 22.79
C ALA A 6 -11.70 -3.16 22.24
N LYS A 7 -10.71 -3.47 23.08
CA LYS A 7 -9.62 -4.36 22.70
C LYS A 7 -10.16 -5.78 22.47
N ILE A 8 -10.92 -6.31 23.43
CA ILE A 8 -11.49 -7.66 23.33
C ILE A 8 -12.33 -7.78 22.06
N GLU A 9 -13.27 -6.86 21.83
CA GLU A 9 -14.13 -6.88 20.64
C GLU A 9 -13.33 -6.85 19.33
N PHE A 10 -12.23 -6.08 19.27
CA PHE A 10 -11.37 -6.02 18.08
C PHE A 10 -10.72 -7.36 17.80
N PHE A 11 -10.08 -7.95 18.81
CA PHE A 11 -9.33 -9.20 18.66
C PHE A 11 -10.24 -10.42 18.51
N SER A 12 -11.45 -10.41 19.10
CA SER A 12 -12.47 -11.43 18.87
C SER A 12 -12.91 -11.50 17.40
N ASN A 13 -12.88 -10.37 16.69
CA ASN A 13 -13.26 -10.28 15.27
C ASN A 13 -12.05 -10.24 14.32
N LEU A 14 -10.84 -10.54 14.81
CA LEU A 14 -9.61 -10.38 14.03
C LEU A 14 -9.59 -11.23 12.76
N ASN A 15 -10.11 -12.45 12.80
CA ASN A 15 -10.13 -13.34 11.64
C ASN A 15 -10.96 -12.76 10.48
N TYR A 16 -12.12 -12.18 10.79
CA TYR A 16 -12.95 -11.48 9.81
C TYR A 16 -12.21 -10.27 9.23
N LEU A 17 -11.62 -9.45 10.10
CA LEU A 17 -10.89 -8.25 9.68
C LEU A 17 -9.68 -8.57 8.81
N LYS A 18 -8.94 -9.66 9.11
CA LYS A 18 -7.82 -10.12 8.29
C LYS A 18 -8.27 -10.57 6.90
N LYS A 19 -9.32 -11.39 6.81
CA LYS A 19 -9.86 -11.86 5.53
C LYS A 19 -10.30 -10.69 4.63
N GLU A 20 -10.94 -9.68 5.21
CA GLU A 20 -11.36 -8.47 4.50
C GLU A 20 -10.19 -7.54 4.15
N PHE A 21 -9.15 -7.50 4.98
CA PHE A 21 -7.95 -6.75 4.67
C PHE A 21 -7.20 -7.40 3.48
N GLU A 22 -7.05 -8.73 3.50
CA GLU A 22 -6.43 -9.52 2.43
C GLU A 22 -7.23 -9.51 1.12
N SER A 23 -8.56 -9.31 1.18
CA SER A 23 -9.40 -9.11 -0.01
C SER A 23 -9.25 -7.73 -0.67
N GLY A 24 -8.39 -6.86 -0.11
CA GLY A 24 -8.06 -5.55 -0.68
C GLY A 24 -8.62 -4.35 0.08
N LEU A 25 -9.34 -4.57 1.19
CA LEU A 25 -9.96 -3.50 1.99
C LEU A 25 -8.96 -2.91 3.01
N VAL A 26 -7.86 -2.35 2.47
CA VAL A 26 -6.68 -1.90 3.24
C VAL A 26 -6.85 -0.59 4.00
N VAL A 27 -7.94 0.13 3.77
CA VAL A 27 -8.19 1.45 4.39
C VAL A 27 -9.07 1.28 5.63
N SER A 28 -8.55 1.71 6.79
CA SER A 28 -9.18 1.51 8.10
C SER A 28 -10.63 2.02 8.17
N LYS A 29 -10.93 3.15 7.54
CA LYS A 29 -12.27 3.76 7.54
C LYS A 29 -13.30 2.93 6.76
N PHE A 30 -12.90 2.33 5.64
CA PHE A 30 -13.79 1.47 4.87
C PHE A 30 -14.00 0.13 5.57
N LEU A 31 -12.93 -0.45 6.12
CA LEU A 31 -13.01 -1.70 6.85
C LEU A 31 -13.88 -1.56 8.11
N TYR A 32 -13.74 -0.45 8.84
CA TYR A 32 -14.60 -0.13 9.97
C TYR A 32 -16.08 -0.05 9.57
N LYS A 33 -16.41 0.67 8.49
CA LYS A 33 -17.81 0.79 8.03
C LYS A 33 -18.40 -0.57 7.67
N LYS A 34 -17.63 -1.41 6.97
CA LYS A 34 -18.06 -2.77 6.60
C LYS A 34 -18.27 -3.64 7.84
N ALA A 35 -17.31 -3.63 8.77
CA ALA A 35 -17.40 -4.36 10.03
C ALA A 35 -18.60 -3.91 10.88
N LYS A 36 -18.87 -2.60 10.94
CA LYS A 36 -20.00 -2.06 11.68
C LYS A 36 -21.34 -2.58 11.18
N ASN A 37 -21.47 -2.79 9.87
CA ASN A 37 -22.70 -3.31 9.26
C ASN A 37 -22.81 -4.84 9.33
N ASN A 38 -21.70 -5.56 9.10
CA ASN A 38 -21.74 -7.03 8.95
C ASN A 38 -21.65 -7.79 10.27
N ILE A 39 -20.86 -7.28 11.22
CA ILE A 39 -20.61 -7.95 12.51
C ILE A 39 -21.09 -7.10 13.69
N ASN A 40 -21.87 -6.05 13.43
CA ASN A 40 -22.45 -5.15 14.44
C ASN A 40 -21.44 -4.59 15.45
N LEU A 41 -20.29 -4.13 14.94
CA LEU A 41 -19.18 -3.63 15.75
C LEU A 41 -19.61 -2.40 16.59
N GLN A 42 -19.48 -2.50 17.92
CA GLN A 42 -19.92 -1.48 18.87
C GLN A 42 -18.86 -0.40 19.14
N MET A 43 -17.57 -0.72 19.00
CA MET A 43 -16.52 0.28 19.24
C MET A 43 -16.60 1.48 18.30
N THR A 44 -16.09 2.60 18.80
CA THR A 44 -15.95 3.82 18.01
C THR A 44 -14.85 3.67 16.96
N TYR A 45 -14.94 4.42 15.87
CA TYR A 45 -13.89 4.43 14.84
C TYR A 45 -12.51 4.78 15.42
N LYS A 46 -12.42 5.72 16.37
CA LYS A 46 -11.15 6.11 17.01
C LYS A 46 -10.49 4.92 17.72
N GLN A 47 -11.29 4.10 18.40
CA GLN A 47 -10.81 2.88 19.06
C GLN A 47 -10.38 1.84 18.03
N PHE A 48 -11.22 1.59 17.03
CA PHE A 48 -10.89 0.67 15.93
C PHE A 48 -9.59 1.05 15.22
N ASN A 49 -9.44 2.32 14.82
CA ASN A 49 -8.28 2.82 14.08
C ASN A 49 -6.98 2.65 14.86
N LYS A 50 -7.03 2.78 16.19
CA LYS A 50 -5.88 2.53 17.06
C LYS A 50 -5.40 1.08 16.90
N TYR A 51 -6.28 0.10 17.12
CA TYR A 51 -5.91 -1.32 17.04
C TYR A 51 -5.62 -1.77 15.61
N PHE A 52 -6.31 -1.20 14.63
CA PHE A 52 -6.03 -1.42 13.22
C PHE A 52 -4.58 -1.05 12.88
N ASN A 53 -4.13 0.15 13.30
CA ASN A 53 -2.75 0.58 13.06
C ASN A 53 -1.74 -0.30 13.80
N GLU A 54 -2.05 -0.71 15.03
CA GLU A 54 -1.19 -1.64 15.80
C GLU A 54 -1.04 -3.00 15.12
N VAL A 55 -2.11 -3.54 14.52
CA VAL A 55 -2.13 -4.92 13.99
C VAL A 55 -1.76 -5.00 12.51
N PHE A 56 -2.25 -4.08 11.67
CA PHE A 56 -2.09 -4.16 10.22
C PHE A 56 -0.95 -3.29 9.69
N ILE A 57 -0.68 -2.14 10.30
CA ILE A 57 0.32 -1.17 9.81
C ILE A 57 1.67 -1.35 10.53
N ASN A 58 1.67 -1.34 11.86
CA ASN A 58 2.90 -1.44 12.66
C ASN A 58 3.58 -2.82 12.54
N ASN A 59 2.82 -3.87 12.22
CA ASN A 59 3.40 -5.19 11.95
C ASN A 59 4.04 -5.26 10.55
N GLN A 60 3.59 -4.48 9.56
CA GLN A 60 4.25 -4.40 8.25
C GLN A 60 5.59 -3.64 8.33
N THR A 61 5.70 -2.64 9.22
CA THR A 61 6.94 -1.87 9.39
C THR A 61 8.09 -2.66 10.00
N LYS A 62 7.85 -3.85 10.58
CA LYS A 62 8.94 -4.73 11.07
C LYS A 62 9.59 -5.56 9.96
N THR A 63 8.91 -5.75 8.82
CA THR A 63 9.41 -6.57 7.70
C THR A 63 9.85 -5.78 6.47
N ILE A 64 9.68 -4.45 6.45
CA ILE A 64 10.28 -3.61 5.41
C ILE A 64 11.36 -2.75 6.07
N LYS A 65 12.51 -3.37 6.34
CA LYS A 65 13.76 -2.62 6.34
C LYS A 65 13.95 -2.14 4.91
N THR A 66 13.64 -0.87 4.66
CA THR A 66 14.15 -0.19 3.46
C THR A 66 15.66 -0.41 3.43
N PRO A 67 16.22 -1.03 2.37
CA PRO A 67 17.66 -1.12 2.25
C PRO A 67 18.15 0.32 2.03
N LYS A 68 18.81 0.87 3.04
CA LYS A 68 19.76 1.97 2.81
C LYS A 68 20.81 1.40 1.86
N ASN A 69 20.76 1.84 0.60
CA ASN A 69 21.80 1.78 -0.43
C ASN A 69 22.87 0.69 -0.29
N ASN A 70 22.83 -0.32 -1.16
CA ASN A 70 23.85 -0.54 -2.21
C ASN A 70 23.60 -1.87 -2.94
N ASN A 71 23.30 -1.77 -4.24
CA ASN A 71 23.64 -2.69 -5.33
C ASN A 71 23.90 -4.18 -5.04
N GLU A 72 22.91 -4.94 -4.55
CA GLU A 72 22.94 -6.40 -4.73
C GLU A 72 21.62 -6.90 -5.31
N ILE A 73 21.69 -7.40 -6.54
CA ILE A 73 20.59 -8.04 -7.25
C ILE A 73 20.39 -9.42 -6.63
N ILE A 74 19.41 -9.54 -5.72
CA ILE A 74 18.97 -10.84 -5.23
C ILE A 74 18.03 -11.45 -6.28
N LYS A 75 18.52 -12.48 -6.98
CA LYS A 75 17.68 -13.36 -7.80
C LYS A 75 16.74 -14.13 -6.86
N VAL A 76 15.45 -13.86 -6.92
CA VAL A 76 14.42 -14.70 -6.33
C VAL A 76 13.65 -15.35 -7.48
N ASN A 77 13.74 -16.67 -7.60
CA ASN A 77 12.82 -17.44 -8.44
C ASN A 77 11.42 -17.31 -7.84
N VAL A 78 10.56 -16.51 -8.47
CA VAL A 78 9.14 -16.40 -8.13
C VAL A 78 8.37 -17.17 -9.19
N GLU A 79 7.95 -18.38 -8.86
CA GLU A 79 7.37 -19.33 -9.83
C GLU A 79 5.92 -19.03 -10.25
N ASN A 80 5.17 -18.11 -9.63
CA ASN A 80 3.76 -17.89 -10.00
C ASN A 80 3.22 -16.48 -9.64
N GLU A 81 3.88 -15.40 -10.06
CA GLU A 81 3.26 -14.07 -10.07
C GLU A 81 3.27 -13.49 -11.49
N PRO A 82 2.19 -12.82 -11.96
CA PRO A 82 2.21 -12.17 -13.26
C PRO A 82 3.30 -11.11 -13.27
N VAL A 83 4.31 -11.34 -14.12
CA VAL A 83 5.48 -10.48 -14.26
C VAL A 83 5.01 -9.07 -14.57
N LYS A 84 5.13 -8.15 -13.60
CA LYS A 84 5.03 -6.72 -13.87
C LYS A 84 6.21 -6.34 -14.76
N LEU A 85 5.96 -6.22 -16.06
CA LEU A 85 6.94 -5.72 -17.02
C LEU A 85 7.33 -4.30 -16.60
N GLN A 86 8.43 -4.17 -15.88
CA GLN A 86 9.12 -2.89 -15.75
C GLN A 86 9.71 -2.56 -17.10
N ILE A 87 8.99 -1.76 -17.88
CA ILE A 87 9.53 -1.13 -19.07
C ILE A 87 10.57 -0.13 -18.55
N LYS A 88 11.84 -0.53 -18.61
CA LYS A 88 12.95 0.42 -18.53
C LYS A 88 13.07 1.02 -19.93
N PRO A 89 12.57 2.23 -20.18
CA PRO A 89 12.84 2.86 -21.46
C PRO A 89 14.36 2.94 -21.58
N ASN A 90 14.93 2.36 -22.64
CA ASN A 90 16.25 2.79 -23.07
C ASN A 90 16.17 4.31 -23.17
N ASN A 91 17.19 5.04 -22.66
CA ASN A 91 17.26 6.51 -22.61
C ASN A 91 17.12 7.22 -23.98
N LYS A 92 16.65 6.54 -25.03
CA LYS A 92 16.11 7.13 -26.25
C LYS A 92 14.93 8.01 -25.85
N LYS A 93 15.14 9.32 -25.93
CA LYS A 93 14.07 10.35 -25.86
C LYS A 93 12.90 9.88 -26.74
N VAL A 94 11.78 9.50 -26.11
CA VAL A 94 10.57 9.04 -26.80
C VAL A 94 9.87 10.22 -27.50
N PHE A 95 10.16 11.44 -27.06
CA PHE A 95 9.66 12.66 -27.67
C PHE A 95 10.75 13.72 -27.64
N ASP A 96 11.07 14.26 -28.82
CA ASP A 96 11.89 15.45 -28.97
C ASP A 96 11.09 16.47 -29.77
N ALA A 97 10.65 17.53 -29.08
CA ALA A 97 9.86 18.61 -29.69
C ALA A 97 10.59 19.33 -30.84
N LYS A 98 11.91 19.11 -30.94
CA LYS A 98 12.81 19.68 -31.93
C LYS A 98 13.23 18.67 -33.00
N PHE A 99 12.69 17.44 -32.98
CA PHE A 99 13.05 16.40 -33.95
C PHE A 99 12.71 16.85 -35.39
N GLY A 100 13.71 16.85 -36.26
CA GLY A 100 13.55 17.23 -37.67
C GLY A 100 13.41 18.73 -37.95
N LYS A 101 13.54 19.61 -36.95
CA LYS A 101 13.51 21.07 -37.14
C LYS A 101 14.92 21.66 -36.95
N LYS A 102 15.35 22.49 -37.90
CA LYS A 102 16.53 23.35 -37.73
C LYS A 102 16.07 24.65 -37.06
N PHE A 103 16.68 25.01 -35.95
CA PHE A 103 16.47 26.29 -35.28
C PHE A 103 17.72 27.14 -35.51
N ASN A 104 17.53 28.40 -35.90
CA ASN A 104 18.59 29.40 -35.90
C ASN A 104 18.56 30.16 -34.57
N ASP A 105 19.67 30.77 -34.18
CA ASP A 105 19.77 31.50 -32.91
C ASP A 105 18.80 32.69 -32.81
N ASN A 106 18.28 33.17 -33.94
CA ASN A 106 17.24 34.21 -34.03
C ASN A 106 15.81 33.68 -33.80
N ASP A 107 15.61 32.35 -33.77
CA ASP A 107 14.31 31.71 -33.55
C ASP A 107 14.03 31.47 -32.06
N ILE A 108 15.00 31.77 -31.19
CA ILE A 108 14.88 31.65 -29.73
C ILE A 108 14.75 33.07 -29.18
N LEU A 109 13.56 33.39 -28.64
CA LEU A 109 13.21 34.68 -28.06
C LEU A 109 13.99 34.98 -26.77
#